data_AF-A0A1F4R4A2-F1
#
_entry.id   AF-A0A1F4R4A2-F1
#
_cell.length_a   1.000
_cell.length_b   1.000
_cell.length_c   1.000
_cell.angle_alpha   90.00
_cell.angle_beta   90.00
_cell.angle_gamma   90.00
#
_symmetry.space_group_name_H-M   'P 1'
#
loop_
_entity.id
_entity.type
_entity.pdbx_description
1 polymer ?
#
loop_
_entity_poly.entity_id
_entity_poly.type
_entity_poly.pdbx_seq_one_letter_code
_entity_poly.pdbx_strand_id
1 'polypeptide(L)'
;MKLEDKIRDRRVVYFFRGNVSIATELALLYYLLGKRKKCRKKIAEACGHAIEWLQKAQVAIPEYLRQLSCYGQLEEIEKLLVKAKANI
;
A
#
# COMPACT_ATOMS: atom_id res chain seq x y z
N MET A 1 -5.00 -4.77 -20.80
CA MET A 1 -5.38 -5.19 -19.43
C MET A 1 -5.04 -4.06 -18.47
N LYS A 2 -5.96 -3.60 -17.61
CA LYS A 2 -5.72 -2.42 -16.75
C LYS A 2 -4.78 -2.79 -15.60
N LEU A 3 -4.02 -1.82 -15.09
CA LEU A 3 -3.08 -2.03 -13.97
C LEU A 3 -3.78 -2.64 -12.74
N GLU A 4 -5.03 -2.23 -12.50
CA GLU A 4 -5.89 -2.76 -11.43
C GLU A 4 -6.13 -4.28 -11.57
N ASP A 5 -6.26 -4.80 -12.79
CA ASP A 5 -6.48 -6.23 -13.05
C ASP A 5 -5.22 -7.05 -12.73
N LYS A 6 -4.03 -6.51 -13.00
CA LYS A 6 -2.74 -7.18 -12.70
C LYS A 6 -2.44 -7.23 -11.20
N ILE A 7 -2.80 -6.19 -10.47
CA ILE A 7 -2.58 -6.09 -9.01
C ILE A 7 -3.55 -7.00 -8.24
N ARG A 8 -4.77 -7.21 -8.77
CA ARG A 8 -5.80 -8.08 -8.18
C ARG A 8 -5.64 -9.57 -8.54
N ASP A 9 -4.73 -9.91 -9.44
CA ASP A 9 -4.48 -11.31 -9.80
C ASP A 9 -3.89 -12.07 -8.60
N ARG A 10 -4.66 -13.01 -8.05
CA ARG A 10 -4.28 -13.82 -6.89
C ARG A 10 -3.00 -14.62 -7.13
N ARG A 11 -2.66 -14.98 -8.39
CA ARG A 11 -1.44 -15.74 -8.71
C ARG A 11 -0.21 -14.86 -8.57
N VAL A 12 -0.28 -13.63 -9.06
CA VAL A 12 0.77 -12.60 -8.90
C VAL A 12 1.02 -12.35 -7.41
N VAL A 13 -0.04 -12.10 -6.63
CA VAL A 13 0.02 -11.97 -5.17
C VAL A 13 0.65 -13.20 -4.48
N TYR A 14 0.39 -14.41 -4.97
CA TYR A 14 0.92 -15.66 -4.40
C TYR A 14 2.41 -15.86 -4.70
N PHE A 15 2.86 -15.58 -5.93
CA PHE A 15 4.28 -15.66 -6.32
C PHE A 15 5.18 -14.68 -5.56
N PHE A 16 4.61 -13.61 -5.01
CA PHE A 16 5.35 -12.55 -4.33
C PHE A 16 5.28 -12.62 -2.80
N ARG A 17 4.65 -13.65 -2.23
CA ARG A 17 4.68 -13.93 -0.78
C ARG A 17 6.09 -14.38 -0.38
N GLY A 18 6.89 -13.45 0.15
CA GLY A 18 8.19 -13.75 0.75
C GLY A 18 9.30 -12.74 0.45
N ASN A 19 9.10 -11.85 -0.54
CA ASN A 19 10.07 -10.81 -0.87
C ASN A 19 9.62 -9.44 -0.33
N VAL A 20 10.38 -8.92 0.63
CA VAL A 20 10.14 -7.62 1.29
C VAL A 20 10.13 -6.46 0.28
N SER A 21 11.03 -6.48 -0.70
CA SER A 21 11.10 -5.45 -1.75
C SER A 21 9.81 -5.40 -2.59
N ILE A 22 9.25 -6.55 -2.92
CA ILE A 22 8.04 -6.62 -3.76
C ILE A 22 6.79 -6.23 -2.97
N ALA A 23 6.72 -6.58 -1.69
CA ALA A 23 5.65 -6.10 -0.81
C ALA A 23 5.68 -4.57 -0.69
N THR A 24 6.86 -3.97 -0.60
CA THR A 24 7.03 -2.50 -0.62
C THR A 24 6.58 -1.89 -1.95
N GLU A 25 6.93 -2.51 -3.09
CA GLU A 25 6.48 -2.05 -4.42
C GLU A 25 4.96 -2.16 -4.59
N LEU A 26 4.33 -3.23 -4.09
CA LEU A 26 2.88 -3.39 -4.12
C LEU A 26 2.19 -2.33 -3.25
N ALA A 27 2.74 -2.02 -2.07
CA ALA A 27 2.25 -0.92 -1.26
C ALA A 27 2.34 0.43 -1.99
N LEU A 28 3.45 0.69 -2.70
CA LEU A 28 3.63 1.88 -3.52
C LEU A 28 2.59 1.96 -4.64
N LEU A 29 2.30 0.85 -5.31
CA LEU A 29 1.28 0.80 -6.37
C LEU A 29 -0.10 1.15 -5.83
N TYR A 30 -0.49 0.62 -4.67
CA TYR A 30 -1.76 0.96 -4.03
C TYR A 30 -1.81 2.43 -3.56
N TYR A 31 -0.70 2.98 -3.04
CA TYR A 31 -0.60 4.41 -2.74
C TYR A 31 -0.83 5.29 -3.99
N LEU A 32 -0.15 4.97 -5.10
CA LEU A 32 -0.30 5.70 -6.36
C LEU A 32 -1.72 5.60 -6.94
N LEU A 33 -2.36 4.43 -6.80
CA LEU A 33 -3.77 4.26 -7.14
C LEU A 33 -4.65 5.17 -6.28
N GLY A 34 -4.42 5.21 -4.97
CA GLY A 34 -5.11 6.08 -4.01
C GLY A 34 -5.02 7.56 -4.41
N LYS A 35 -3.81 8.07 -4.70
CA LYS A 35 -3.60 9.47 -5.13
C LYS A 35 -4.38 9.86 -6.38
N ARG A 36 -4.62 8.91 -7.29
CA ARG A 36 -5.33 9.15 -8.56
C ARG A 36 -6.86 9.10 -8.41
N LYS A 37 -7.40 8.67 -7.26
CA LYS A 37 -8.86 8.61 -7.04
C LYS A 37 -9.36 9.90 -6.41
N LYS A 38 -10.59 10.30 -6.78
CA LYS A 38 -11.34 11.40 -6.15
C LYS A 38 -12.39 10.92 -5.13
N CYS A 39 -12.64 9.60 -5.08
CA CYS A 39 -13.68 9.02 -4.23
C CYS A 39 -13.07 8.52 -2.92
N ARG A 40 -13.53 9.06 -1.78
CA ARG A 40 -13.07 8.66 -0.43
C ARG A 40 -13.08 7.16 -0.19
N LYS A 41 -14.13 6.44 -0.63
CA LYS A 41 -14.23 4.98 -0.47
C LYS A 41 -13.09 4.24 -1.19
N LYS A 42 -12.77 4.65 -2.40
CA LYS A 42 -11.68 4.04 -3.19
C LYS A 42 -10.29 4.39 -2.64
N ILE A 43 -10.15 5.58 -2.06
CA ILE A 43 -8.92 5.98 -1.37
C ILE A 43 -8.73 5.12 -0.12
N ALA A 44 -9.77 4.95 0.70
CA ALA A 44 -9.72 4.10 1.89
C ALA A 44 -9.40 2.63 1.55
N GLU A 45 -10.00 2.07 0.50
CA GLU A 45 -9.67 0.72 0.00
C GLU A 45 -8.20 0.61 -0.41
N ALA A 46 -7.69 1.59 -1.16
CA ALA A 46 -6.29 1.63 -1.57
C ALA A 46 -5.34 1.77 -0.37
N CYS A 47 -5.67 2.63 0.61
CA CYS A 47 -4.90 2.77 1.85
C CYS A 47 -4.89 1.45 2.64
N GLY A 48 -6.03 0.76 2.75
CA GLY A 48 -6.13 -0.54 3.42
C GLY A 48 -5.20 -1.59 2.80
N HIS A 49 -5.18 -1.69 1.47
CA HIS A 49 -4.27 -2.59 0.77
C HIS A 49 -2.80 -2.18 0.92
N ALA A 50 -2.48 -0.88 0.82
CA ALA A 50 -1.11 -0.41 1.02
C ALA A 50 -0.59 -0.75 2.44
N ILE A 51 -1.42 -0.58 3.47
CA ILE A 51 -1.07 -0.97 4.85
C ILE A 51 -0.84 -2.47 4.96
N GLU A 52 -1.72 -3.30 4.39
CA GLU A 52 -1.57 -4.75 4.40
C GLU A 52 -0.23 -5.19 3.77
N TRP A 53 0.15 -4.55 2.66
CA TRP A 53 1.41 -4.84 1.98
C TRP A 53 2.64 -4.33 2.75
N LEU A 54 2.55 -3.15 3.38
CA LEU A 54 3.61 -2.65 4.27
C LEU A 54 3.83 -3.58 5.48
N GLN A 55 2.75 -4.11 6.07
CA GLN A 55 2.86 -5.10 7.16
C GLN A 55 3.56 -6.38 6.69
N LYS A 56 3.25 -6.86 5.48
CA LYS A 56 3.94 -8.01 4.86
C LYS A 56 5.40 -7.71 4.52
N ALA A 57 5.73 -6.44 4.24
CA ALA A 57 7.09 -5.96 4.10
C ALA A 57 7.81 -5.75 5.45
N GLN A 58 7.21 -6.17 6.58
CA GLN A 58 7.75 -6.02 7.93
C GLN A 58 7.94 -4.55 8.36
N VAL A 59 7.24 -3.62 7.71
CA VAL A 59 7.23 -2.21 8.12
C VAL A 59 6.31 -2.04 9.33
N ALA A 60 6.83 -1.43 10.39
CA ALA A 60 6.05 -1.11 11.57
C ALA A 60 4.97 -0.05 11.23
N ILE A 61 3.70 -0.41 11.42
CA ILE A 61 2.57 0.49 11.18
C ILE A 61 2.15 1.15 12.50
N PRO A 62 2.13 2.49 12.59
CA PRO A 62 1.66 3.16 13.79
C PRO A 62 0.17 2.89 14.05
N GLU A 63 -0.22 2.64 15.30
CA GLU A 63 -1.60 2.32 15.66
C GLU A 63 -2.59 3.44 15.33
N TYR A 64 -2.16 4.70 15.46
CA TYR A 64 -2.98 5.87 15.14
C TYR A 64 -3.33 5.96 13.65
N LEU A 65 -2.60 5.29 12.76
CA LEU A 65 -2.81 5.37 11.32
C LEU A 65 -4.21 4.91 10.93
N ARG A 66 -4.76 3.91 11.63
CA ARG A 66 -6.14 3.43 11.38
C ARG A 66 -7.22 4.43 11.80
N GLN A 67 -6.88 5.38 12.67
CA GLN A 67 -7.80 6.41 13.18
C GLN A 67 -7.81 7.67 12.29
N LEU A 68 -6.83 7.79 11.38
CA LEU A 68 -6.75 8.92 10.46
C LEU A 68 -7.83 8.86 9.38
N SER A 69 -8.16 10.03 8.82
CA SER A 69 -8.96 10.12 7.60
C SER A 69 -8.26 9.41 6.43
N CYS A 70 -9.00 9.00 5.39
CA CYS A 70 -8.40 8.34 4.22
C CYS A 70 -7.29 9.16 3.55
N TYR A 71 -7.33 10.50 3.64
CA TYR A 71 -6.27 11.38 3.13
C TYR A 71 -5.08 11.44 4.09
N GLY A 72 -5.31 11.52 5.40
CA GLY A 72 -4.24 11.46 6.41
C GLY A 72 -3.52 10.10 6.41
N GLN A 73 -4.26 9.01 6.20
CA GLN A 73 -3.69 7.68 5.96
C GLN A 73 -2.75 7.70 4.76
N LEU A 74 -3.15 8.37 3.68
CA LEU A 74 -2.38 8.42 2.45
C LEU A 74 -1.05 9.17 2.62
N GLU A 75 -1.06 10.28 3.36
CA GLU A 75 0.14 11.04 3.73
C GLU A 75 1.08 10.21 4.63
N GLU A 76 0.56 9.49 5.62
CA GLU A 76 1.39 8.66 6.50
C GLU A 76 1.96 7.43 5.77
N ILE A 77 1.17 6.82 4.88
CA ILE A 77 1.64 5.74 4.01
C ILE A 77 2.81 6.22 3.13
N GLU A 78 2.75 7.45 2.61
CA GLU A 78 3.87 8.03 1.86
C GLU A 78 5.16 8.11 2.69
N LYS A 79 5.06 8.59 3.93
CA LYS A 79 6.21 8.65 4.85
C LYS A 79 6.79 7.27 5.15
N LEU A 80 5.92 6.28 5.38
CA LEU A 80 6.32 4.89 5.62
C LEU A 80 7.01 4.27 4.41
N LEU A 81 6.50 4.52 3.20
CA LEU A 81 7.10 4.05 1.94
C LEU A 81 8.48 4.65 1.70
N VAL A 82 8.66 5.95 1.94
CA VAL A 82 9.95 6.63 1.79
C VAL A 82 10.98 6.03 2.76
N LYS A 83 10.59 5.81 4.03
CA LYS A 83 11.45 5.18 5.03
C LYS A 83 11.78 3.73 4.68
N ALA A 84 10.80 2.96 4.24
CA ALA A 84 11.00 1.56 3.84
C ALA A 84 11.98 1.45 2.66
N LYS A 85 11.86 2.32 1.66
CA LYS A 85 12.77 2.36 0.52
C LYS A 85 14.20 2.77 0.89
N ALA A 86 14.39 3.59 1.93
CA ALA A 86 15.73 3.95 2.41
C ALA A 86 16.46 2.79 3.12
N ASN A 87 15.71 1.75 3.54
CA ASN A 87 16.22 0.61 4.30
C ASN A 87 16.36 -0.68 3.46
N ILE A 88 15.99 -0.65 2.18
CA ILE A 88 16.13 -1.76 1.21
C ILE A 88 17.29 -1.42 0.27
#